data_AF-A0A656HAM2-F1
#
_entry.id   AF-A0A656HAM2-F1
#
_cell.length_a   1.000
_cell.length_b   1.000
_cell.length_c   1.000
_cell.angle_alpha   90.00
_cell.angle_beta   90.00
_cell.angle_gamma   90.00
#
_symmetry.space_group_name_H-M   'P 1'
#
loop_
_entity.id
_entity.type
_entity.pdbx_description
1 polymer ?
#
loop_
_entity_poly.entity_id
_entity_poly.type
_entity_poly.pdbx_seq_one_letter_code
_entity_poly.pdbx_strand_id
1 'polypeptide(L)'
;MNLIDRLTADLGYPLLTDQASLEAFAATQENSVVFLPANPQHYPETLDVAIVLPEFVKVFSGRMTAGVADMNFAKELAAKYSITEWPALLFLRHGEYLGTITRMRNWDVYLSKINAFLSSSVPAKAPGIGIPVVGAPLAAGCH
;
A
#
# COMPACT_ATOMS: atom_id res chain seq x y z
N MET A 1 -14.38 19.30 -4.12
CA MET A 1 -13.70 18.40 -3.17
C MET A 1 -12.84 17.42 -3.96
N ASN A 2 -11.52 17.42 -3.74
CA ASN A 2 -10.63 16.42 -4.33
C ASN A 2 -10.73 15.10 -3.55
N LEU A 3 -10.59 13.95 -4.22
CA LEU A 3 -10.68 12.64 -3.57
C LEU A 3 -9.69 12.48 -2.40
N ILE A 4 -8.46 12.97 -2.58
CA ILE A 4 -7.41 12.90 -1.57
C ILE A 4 -7.83 13.66 -0.31
N ASP A 5 -8.41 14.86 -0.48
CA ASP A 5 -8.94 15.67 0.63
C ASP A 5 -10.02 14.91 1.41
N ARG A 6 -10.90 14.15 0.75
CA ARG A 6 -11.85 13.28 1.45
C ARG A 6 -11.15 12.15 2.21
N LEU A 7 -10.16 11.49 1.62
CA LEU A 7 -9.45 10.39 2.28
C LEU A 7 -8.60 10.85 3.48
N THR A 8 -8.05 12.06 3.43
CA THR A 8 -7.19 12.59 4.50
C THR A 8 -7.98 13.38 5.53
N ALA A 9 -8.92 14.23 5.12
CA ALA A 9 -9.69 15.10 6.02
C ALA A 9 -10.92 14.42 6.63
N ASP A 10 -11.61 13.54 5.88
CA ASP A 10 -12.83 12.87 6.35
C ASP A 10 -12.51 11.50 6.99
N LEU A 11 -11.56 10.76 6.42
CA LEU A 11 -11.19 9.41 6.89
C LEU A 11 -9.90 9.37 7.73
N GLY A 12 -9.16 10.48 7.84
CA GLY A 12 -8.00 10.60 8.72
C GLY A 12 -6.76 9.80 8.27
N TYR A 13 -6.68 9.39 7.01
CA TYR A 13 -5.53 8.62 6.54
C TYR A 13 -4.27 9.49 6.38
N PRO A 14 -3.09 8.97 6.74
CA PRO A 14 -1.84 9.70 6.56
C PRO A 14 -1.56 9.88 5.06
N LEU A 15 -1.29 11.12 4.67
CA LEU A 15 -0.86 11.48 3.32
C LEU A 15 0.64 11.26 3.19
N LEU A 16 1.04 10.38 2.29
CA LEU A 16 2.43 10.06 1.98
C LEU A 16 2.86 10.89 0.77
N THR A 17 3.77 11.84 1.00
CA THR A 17 4.27 12.76 -0.03
C THR A 17 5.60 12.34 -0.62
N ASP A 18 6.32 11.44 0.05
CA ASP A 18 7.70 11.10 -0.26
C ASP A 18 8.08 9.73 0.33
N GLN A 19 9.24 9.23 -0.09
CA GLN A 19 9.76 7.93 0.32
C GLN A 19 10.04 7.86 1.83
N ALA A 20 10.50 8.94 2.46
CA ALA A 20 10.79 8.93 3.89
C ALA A 20 9.50 8.83 4.72
N SER A 21 8.44 9.53 4.30
CA SER A 21 7.10 9.39 4.87
C SER A 21 6.56 7.97 4.73
N LEU A 22 6.79 7.34 3.57
CA LEU A 22 6.41 5.95 3.33
C LEU A 22 7.16 4.98 4.24
N GLU A 23 8.48 5.12 4.35
CA GLU A 23 9.31 4.27 5.19
C GLU A 23 9.00 4.45 6.67
N ALA A 24 8.82 5.70 7.13
CA ALA A 24 8.41 5.98 8.50
C ALA A 24 7.04 5.35 8.82
N PHE A 25 6.06 5.49 7.91
CA PHE A 25 4.75 4.86 8.06
C PHE A 25 4.87 3.33 8.11
N ALA A 26 5.55 2.74 7.14
CA ALA A 26 5.69 1.29 7.02
C ALA A 26 6.57 0.67 8.11
N ALA A 27 7.47 1.43 8.74
CA ALA A 27 8.30 0.96 9.86
C ALA A 27 7.51 0.86 11.17
N THR A 28 6.46 1.67 11.34
CA THR A 28 5.63 1.64 12.55
C THR A 28 4.63 0.47 12.57
N GLN A 29 4.39 -0.16 11.42
CA GLN A 29 3.35 -1.17 11.25
C GLN A 29 3.95 -2.47 10.73
N GLU A 30 3.41 -3.62 11.16
CA GLU A 30 3.85 -4.90 10.59
C GLU A 30 3.47 -4.98 9.10
N ASN A 31 2.22 -4.69 8.77
CA ASN A 31 1.73 -4.65 7.39
C ASN A 31 1.11 -3.29 7.08
N SER A 32 1.43 -2.74 5.93
CA SER A 32 0.95 -1.44 5.47
C SER A 32 0.43 -1.56 4.06
N VAL A 33 -0.71 -0.92 3.78
CA VAL A 33 -1.24 -0.78 2.43
C VAL A 33 -1.23 0.68 2.04
N VAL A 34 -0.63 0.98 0.89
CA VAL A 34 -0.53 2.32 0.34
C VAL A 34 -1.43 2.39 -0.88
N PHE A 35 -2.41 3.27 -0.83
CA PHE A 35 -3.26 3.56 -1.96
C PHE A 35 -2.60 4.57 -2.89
N LEU A 36 -2.45 4.19 -4.16
CA LEU A 36 -1.97 5.03 -5.24
C LEU A 36 -3.19 5.50 -6.04
N PRO A 37 -3.78 6.66 -5.69
CA PRO A 37 -4.93 7.19 -6.41
C PRO A 37 -4.55 7.64 -7.81
N ALA A 38 -5.48 7.50 -8.76
CA ALA A 38 -5.39 8.13 -10.08
C ALA A 38 -6.41 9.26 -10.23
N ASN A 39 -6.36 10.00 -11.35
CA ASN A 39 -7.36 11.04 -11.59
C ASN A 39 -8.75 10.38 -11.75
N PRO A 40 -9.74 10.64 -10.87
CA PRO A 40 -11.07 10.03 -10.95
C PRO A 40 -11.82 10.41 -12.24
N GLN A 41 -11.44 11.51 -12.91
CA GLN A 41 -12.01 11.87 -14.22
C GLN A 41 -11.64 10.88 -15.33
N HIS A 42 -10.47 10.26 -15.24
CA HIS A 42 -10.00 9.26 -16.20
C HIS A 42 -10.22 7.84 -15.70
N TYR A 43 -10.15 7.64 -14.37
CA TYR A 43 -10.25 6.35 -13.72
C TYR A 43 -11.31 6.42 -12.59
N PRO A 44 -12.60 6.34 -12.93
CA PRO A 44 -13.68 6.42 -11.93
C PRO A 44 -13.56 5.34 -10.85
N GLU A 45 -13.01 4.17 -11.20
CA GLU A 45 -12.72 3.04 -10.29
C GLU A 45 -11.87 3.43 -9.07
N THR A 46 -11.08 4.50 -9.16
CA THR A 46 -10.31 5.03 -8.02
C THR A 46 -11.22 5.39 -6.85
N LEU A 47 -12.44 5.88 -7.13
CA LEU A 47 -13.42 6.22 -6.09
C LEU A 47 -13.93 4.97 -5.39
N ASP A 48 -14.24 3.91 -6.16
CA ASP A 48 -14.67 2.62 -5.61
C ASP A 48 -13.57 2.01 -4.72
N VAL A 49 -12.33 1.97 -5.19
CA VAL A 49 -11.21 1.44 -4.40
C VAL A 49 -11.01 2.26 -3.11
N ALA A 50 -11.15 3.58 -3.17
CA ALA A 50 -11.05 4.44 -1.99
C ALA A 50 -12.14 4.15 -0.94
N ILE A 51 -13.34 3.73 -1.36
CA ILE A 51 -14.45 3.33 -0.47
C ILE A 51 -14.22 1.93 0.11
N VAL A 52 -13.67 1.01 -0.69
CA VAL A 52 -13.48 -0.39 -0.27
C VAL A 52 -12.22 -0.56 0.60
N LEU A 53 -11.20 0.28 0.42
CA LEU A 53 -9.97 0.31 1.23
C LEU A 53 -10.23 0.28 2.76
N PRO A 54 -11.02 1.19 3.36
CA PRO A 54 -11.31 1.17 4.79
C PRO A 54 -12.01 -0.12 5.23
N GLU A 55 -12.86 -0.70 4.37
CA GLU A 55 -13.58 -1.94 4.70
C GLU A 55 -12.61 -3.11 4.81
N PHE A 56 -11.61 -3.22 3.93
CA PHE A 56 -10.56 -4.24 4.09
C PHE A 56 -9.77 -4.04 5.38
N VAL A 57 -9.33 -2.82 5.67
CA VAL A 57 -8.56 -2.52 6.89
C VAL A 57 -9.34 -2.94 8.14
N LYS A 58 -10.66 -2.70 8.17
CA LYS A 58 -11.56 -3.17 9.25
C LYS A 58 -11.64 -4.70 9.32
N VAL A 59 -11.83 -5.38 8.18
CA VAL A 59 -11.92 -6.86 8.12
C VAL A 59 -10.66 -7.51 8.70
N PHE A 60 -9.48 -6.95 8.40
CA PHE A 60 -8.21 -7.44 8.92
C PHE A 60 -7.87 -6.93 10.33
N SER A 61 -8.81 -6.28 11.03
CA SER A 61 -8.77 -5.95 12.47
C SER A 61 -7.44 -5.37 12.96
N GLY A 62 -6.85 -4.42 12.22
CA GLY A 62 -5.60 -3.76 12.59
C GLY A 62 -4.33 -4.55 12.32
N ARG A 63 -4.39 -5.70 11.63
CA ARG A 63 -3.20 -6.41 11.13
C ARG A 63 -2.49 -5.67 10.01
N MET A 64 -3.18 -4.70 9.38
CA MET A 64 -2.62 -3.79 8.40
C MET A 64 -3.21 -2.39 8.56
N THR A 65 -2.43 -1.38 8.18
CA THR A 65 -2.86 0.02 8.22
C THR A 65 -2.81 0.63 6.83
N ALA A 66 -3.82 1.44 6.47
CA ALA A 66 -3.86 2.13 5.19
C ALA A 66 -3.22 3.51 5.24
N GLY A 67 -2.48 3.85 4.19
CA GLY A 67 -1.97 5.18 3.90
C GLY A 67 -2.34 5.59 2.47
N VAL A 68 -2.38 6.87 2.19
CA VAL A 68 -2.73 7.42 0.87
C VAL A 68 -1.54 8.17 0.32
N ALA A 69 -1.08 7.81 -0.87
CA ALA A 69 -0.02 8.54 -1.54
C ALA A 69 -0.59 9.80 -2.23
N ASP A 70 0.16 10.90 -2.17
CA ASP A 70 -0.10 12.08 -3.00
C ASP A 70 -0.06 11.72 -4.49
N MET A 71 -0.74 12.49 -5.36
CA MET A 71 -0.74 12.22 -6.80
C MET A 71 0.66 12.22 -7.44
N ASN A 72 1.57 13.07 -6.97
CA ASN A 72 2.94 13.09 -7.48
C ASN A 72 3.71 11.86 -6.99
N PHE A 73 3.64 11.60 -5.69
CA PHE A 73 4.34 10.46 -5.09
C PHE A 73 3.81 9.12 -5.59
N ALA A 74 2.49 9.01 -5.81
CA ALA A 74 1.86 7.84 -6.41
C ALA A 74 2.45 7.56 -7.81
N LYS A 75 2.67 8.59 -8.64
CA LYS A 75 3.32 8.44 -9.96
C LYS A 75 4.77 7.98 -9.83
N GLU A 76 5.50 8.52 -8.87
CA GLU A 76 6.88 8.09 -8.59
C GLU A 76 6.94 6.62 -8.16
N LEU A 77 6.06 6.21 -7.24
CA LEU A 77 5.92 4.82 -6.82
C LEU A 77 5.53 3.93 -7.99
N ALA A 78 4.58 4.36 -8.82
CA ALA A 78 4.19 3.59 -9.98
C ALA A 78 5.34 3.40 -10.96
N ALA A 79 6.15 4.44 -11.21
CA ALA A 79 7.36 4.31 -12.01
C ALA A 79 8.39 3.37 -11.36
N LYS A 80 8.61 3.50 -10.04
CA LYS A 80 9.58 2.70 -9.27
C LYS A 80 9.22 1.21 -9.21
N TYR A 81 7.94 0.89 -9.06
CA TYR A 81 7.42 -0.48 -8.99
C TYR A 81 6.92 -1.01 -10.34
N SER A 82 7.21 -0.30 -11.44
CA SER A 82 6.76 -0.63 -12.80
C SER A 82 5.25 -0.88 -12.91
N ILE A 83 4.45 -0.14 -12.14
CA ILE A 83 2.99 -0.20 -12.15
C ILE A 83 2.49 0.60 -13.35
N THR A 84 1.90 -0.09 -14.31
CA THR A 84 1.31 0.51 -15.52
C THR A 84 -0.22 0.63 -15.43
N GLU A 85 -0.82 0.03 -14.41
CA GLU A 85 -2.26 -0.06 -14.24
C GLU A 85 -2.73 0.69 -13.00
N TRP A 86 -3.78 1.48 -13.16
CA TRP A 86 -4.36 2.34 -12.12
C TRP A 86 -5.85 2.01 -11.91
N PRO A 87 -6.41 2.23 -10.71
CA PRO A 87 -5.73 2.49 -9.43
C PRO A 87 -4.85 1.33 -8.96
N ALA A 88 -3.94 1.58 -8.01
CA ALA A 88 -3.09 0.54 -7.44
C ALA A 88 -3.05 0.59 -5.91
N LEU A 89 -2.94 -0.58 -5.30
CA LEU A 89 -2.74 -0.80 -3.87
C LEU A 89 -1.40 -1.50 -3.68
N LEU A 90 -0.46 -0.83 -3.02
CA LEU A 90 0.86 -1.33 -2.73
C LEU A 90 0.87 -1.88 -1.30
N PHE A 91 1.23 -3.16 -1.15
CA PHE A 91 1.34 -3.85 0.13
C PHE A 91 2.80 -3.95 0.53
N LEU A 92 3.06 -3.54 1.77
CA LEU A 92 4.37 -3.50 2.39
C LEU A 92 4.33 -4.24 3.72
N ARG A 93 5.42 -4.92 4.08
CA ARG A 93 5.58 -5.58 5.39
C ARG A 93 6.90 -5.15 6.00
N HIS A 94 6.86 -4.49 7.17
CA HIS A 94 8.03 -3.85 7.78
C HIS A 94 8.83 -2.95 6.81
N GLY A 95 8.14 -2.24 5.92
CA GLY A 95 8.78 -1.43 4.87
C GLY A 95 9.25 -2.22 3.63
N GLU A 96 9.23 -3.55 3.65
CA GLU A 96 9.61 -4.37 2.50
C GLU A 96 8.43 -4.58 1.55
N TYR A 97 8.72 -4.60 0.25
CA TYR A 97 7.72 -4.88 -0.77
C TYR A 97 7.16 -6.29 -0.64
N LEU A 98 5.83 -6.38 -0.57
CA LEU A 98 5.15 -7.66 -0.47
C LEU A 98 4.25 -7.93 -1.68
N GLY A 99 3.65 -6.90 -2.26
CA GLY A 99 2.88 -7.08 -3.49
C GLY A 99 2.12 -5.84 -3.90
N THR A 100 1.51 -5.89 -5.09
CA THR A 100 0.61 -4.86 -5.58
C THR A 100 -0.68 -5.48 -6.09
N ILE A 101 -1.78 -4.76 -5.89
CA ILE A 101 -3.07 -5.08 -6.51
C ILE A 101 -3.49 -3.88 -7.34
N THR A 102 -3.54 -4.08 -8.64
CA THR A 102 -3.95 -3.07 -9.63
C THR A 102 -5.40 -3.28 -10.06
N ARG A 103 -6.04 -2.17 -10.45
CA ARG A 103 -7.45 -2.01 -10.81
C ARG A 103 -8.43 -2.38 -9.70
N MET A 104 -9.70 -2.06 -9.92
CA MET A 104 -10.77 -2.61 -9.10
C MET A 104 -10.85 -4.12 -9.32
N ARG A 105 -10.90 -4.89 -8.23
CA ARG A 105 -11.08 -6.35 -8.26
C ARG A 105 -12.33 -6.73 -7.47
N ASN A 106 -12.79 -7.96 -7.69
CA ASN A 106 -13.86 -8.51 -6.86
C ASN A 106 -13.39 -8.64 -5.40
N TRP A 107 -14.31 -8.47 -4.46
CA TRP A 107 -14.04 -8.53 -3.02
C TRP A 107 -13.28 -9.81 -2.60
N ASP A 108 -13.72 -10.97 -3.09
CA ASP A 108 -13.08 -12.27 -2.81
C ASP A 108 -11.63 -12.35 -3.29
N VAL A 109 -11.31 -11.67 -4.40
CA VAL A 109 -9.95 -11.62 -4.96
C VAL A 109 -9.04 -10.80 -4.04
N TYR A 110 -9.55 -9.67 -3.52
CA TYR A 110 -8.80 -8.90 -2.53
C TYR A 110 -8.56 -9.71 -1.27
N LEU A 111 -9.60 -10.32 -0.69
CA LEU A 111 -9.44 -11.12 0.52
C LEU A 111 -8.45 -12.27 0.32
N SER A 112 -8.52 -12.98 -0.81
CA SER A 112 -7.62 -14.08 -1.11
C SER A 112 -6.17 -13.61 -1.25
N LYS A 113 -5.94 -12.50 -1.97
CA LYS A 113 -4.60 -11.92 -2.15
C LYS A 113 -4.04 -11.37 -0.85
N ILE A 114 -4.83 -10.62 -0.09
CA ILE A 114 -4.40 -10.07 1.20
C ILE A 114 -4.11 -11.19 2.19
N ASN A 115 -4.92 -12.26 2.24
CA ASN A 115 -4.59 -13.42 3.07
C ASN A 115 -3.31 -14.12 2.63
N ALA A 116 -3.10 -14.29 1.32
CA ALA A 116 -1.85 -14.84 0.80
C ALA A 116 -0.66 -13.98 1.23
N PHE A 117 -0.80 -12.66 1.11
CA PHE A 117 0.19 -11.68 1.52
C PHE A 117 0.53 -11.74 3.01
N LEU A 118 -0.48 -11.75 3.88
CA LEU A 118 -0.31 -11.87 5.33
C LEU A 118 0.27 -13.23 5.75
N SER A 119 -0.03 -14.29 4.99
CA SER A 119 0.47 -15.65 5.25
C SER A 119 1.88 -15.87 4.70
N SER A 120 2.32 -15.07 3.74
CA SER A 120 3.68 -15.12 3.19
C SER A 120 4.67 -14.42 4.13
N SER A 121 5.56 -15.20 4.73
CA SER A 121 6.69 -14.68 5.52
C SER A 121 7.88 -14.21 4.67
N VAL A 122 7.82 -14.37 3.35
CA VAL A 122 8.89 -13.99 2.42
C VAL A 122 8.49 -12.71 1.69
N PRO A 123 9.28 -11.63 1.75
CA PRO A 123 9.03 -10.42 0.97
C PRO A 123 9.06 -10.77 -0.53
N ALA A 124 8.09 -10.28 -1.28
CA ALA A 124 8.04 -10.54 -2.71
C ALA A 124 9.10 -9.72 -3.44
N LYS A 125 9.58 -10.21 -4.58
CA LYS A 125 10.50 -9.44 -5.42
C LYS A 125 9.72 -8.38 -6.18
N ALA A 126 9.93 -7.11 -5.87
CA ALA A 126 9.37 -6.00 -6.65
C ALA A 126 9.90 -6.05 -8.10
N PRO A 127 9.02 -6.01 -9.12
CA PRO A 127 9.46 -5.91 -10.51
C PRO A 127 10.04 -4.51 -10.76
N GLY A 128 11.34 -4.44 -11.07
CA GLY A 128 12.05 -3.20 -11.43
C GLY A 128 13.01 -2.64 -10.37
N ILE A 129 12.95 -3.11 -9.12
CA ILE A 129 13.95 -2.75 -8.10
C ILE A 129 15.09 -3.78 -8.15
N GLY A 130 16.20 -3.39 -8.75
CA GLY A 130 17.49 -4.03 -8.50
C GLY A 130 17.93 -3.74 -7.07
N ILE A 131 17.48 -4.58 -6.12
CA ILE A 131 18.02 -4.87 -4.77
C ILE A 131 18.74 -3.69 -4.07
N PRO A 132 18.22 -3.22 -2.92
CA PRO A 132 18.74 -3.77 -1.67
C PRO A 132 17.65 -4.25 -0.72
N VAL A 133 17.71 -5.55 -0.42
CA VAL A 133 17.20 -6.15 0.82
C VAL A 133 18.05 -5.55 1.94
N VAL A 134 17.54 -4.52 2.61
CA VAL A 134 18.00 -4.17 3.96
C VAL A 134 17.17 -4.97 4.94
N GLY A 135 17.47 -6.26 5.01
CA GLY A 135 17.15 -7.05 6.19
C GLY A 135 17.91 -6.44 7.36
N ALA A 136 17.24 -5.65 8.17
CA ALA A 136 17.78 -5.24 9.46
C ALA A 136 18.08 -6.51 10.27
N PRO A 137 19.28 -6.64 10.86
CA PRO A 137 19.62 -7.81 11.65
C PRO A 137 18.75 -7.81 12.90
N LEU A 138 17.92 -8.84 13.06
CA LEU A 138 17.31 -9.14 14.34
C LEU A 138 18.43 -9.39 15.34
N ALA A 139 18.51 -8.52 16.36
CA ALA A 139 19.33 -8.69 17.53
C ALA A 139 18.98 -10.03 18.19
N ALA A 140 19.82 -11.04 17.99
CA ALA A 140 19.87 -12.22 18.84
C ALA A 140 20.82 -11.93 20.00
N GLY A 141 20.29 -11.24 21.01
CA GLY A 141 20.80 -11.45 22.36
C GLY A 141 20.25 -12.78 22.86
N CYS A 142 21.12 -13.68 23.31
CA CYS A 142 20.85 -14.65 24.37
C CYS A 142 22.13 -15.42 24.77
N HIS A 143 22.55 -15.13 26.01
CA HIS A 143 23.24 -15.96 27.01
C HIS A 143 24.64 -16.57 26.75
#